data_AF-A0A353M200-F1
#
_entry.id   AF-A0A353M200-F1
#
_cell.length_a   1.000
_cell.length_b   1.000
_cell.length_c   1.000
_cell.angle_alpha   90.00
_cell.angle_beta   90.00
_cell.angle_gamma   90.00
#
_symmetry.space_group_name_H-M   'P 1'
#
loop_
_entity.id
_entity.type
_entity.pdbx_description
1 polymer ?
#
loop_
_entity_poly.entity_id
_entity_poly.type
_entity_poly.pdbx_seq_one_letter_code
_entity_poly.pdbx_strand_id
1 'polypeptide(L)' 'LGGDTSLTCSSETSAAIDREVIRLVKKGQENAINILKENVDKLHELSRELLKKEALTGQEFMEILNN' A
#
# COMPACT_ATOMS: atom_id res chain seq x y z
N LEU A 1 -20.12 5.12 -21.86
CA LEU A 1 -20.92 5.46 -20.66
C LEU A 1 -20.05 6.31 -19.75
N GLY A 2 -19.86 7.57 -20.13
CA GLY A 2 -19.11 8.56 -19.38
C GLY A 2 -19.92 9.84 -19.44
N GLY A 3 -20.23 10.43 -18.30
CA GLY A 3 -21.08 11.61 -18.23
C GLY A 3 -21.83 11.68 -16.92
N ASP A 4 -21.38 12.61 -16.08
CA ASP A 4 -22.15 13.29 -15.05
C ASP A 4 -22.45 12.52 -13.74
N THR A 5 -21.39 12.16 -13.03
CA THR A 5 -21.37 12.39 -11.58
C THR A 5 -21.19 13.88 -11.31
N SER A 6 -22.11 14.72 -11.80
CA SER A 6 -22.21 16.09 -11.31
C SER A 6 -22.51 15.96 -9.84
N LEU A 7 -21.53 16.31 -9.00
CA LEU A 7 -21.60 16.30 -7.55
C LEU A 7 -22.83 17.09 -7.12
N THR A 8 -23.98 16.43 -7.00
CA THR A 8 -25.21 16.93 -6.36
C THR A 8 -25.04 16.93 -4.85
N CYS A 9 -23.86 17.33 -4.39
CA CYS A 9 -23.47 17.42 -3.01
C CYS A 9 -23.22 18.90 -2.70
N SER A 10 -23.72 19.38 -1.56
CA SER A 10 -23.34 20.69 -1.06
C SER A 10 -21.81 20.77 -0.90
N SER A 11 -21.25 21.98 -0.99
CA SER A 11 -19.83 22.21 -0.76
C SER A 11 -19.33 21.60 0.55
N GLU A 12 -20.18 21.61 1.59
CA GLU A 12 -19.92 20.98 2.88
C GLU A 12 -19.80 19.44 2.79
N THR A 13 -20.72 18.78 2.09
CA THR A 13 -20.68 17.32 1.91
C THR A 13 -19.48 16.90 1.07
N SER A 14 -19.14 17.66 0.02
CA SER A 14 -17.94 17.41 -0.79
C SER A 14 -16.67 17.54 0.05
N ALA A 15 -16.57 18.57 0.89
CA ALA A 15 -15.43 18.74 1.81
C ALA A 15 -15.37 17.64 2.90
N ALA A 16 -16.50 17.07 3.30
CA ALA A 16 -16.52 15.90 4.20
C ALA A 16 -15.98 14.64 3.50
N ILE A 17 -16.37 14.42 2.23
CA ILE A 17 -15.86 13.31 1.42
C ILE A 17 -14.34 13.42 1.25
N ASP A 18 -13.83 14.59 0.88
CA ASP A 18 -12.39 14.79 0.70
C ASP A 18 -11.60 14.48 1.98
N ARG A 19 -12.11 14.91 3.14
CA ARG A 19 -11.50 14.60 4.44
C ARG A 19 -11.46 13.09 4.72
N GLU A 20 -12.53 12.37 4.42
CA GLU A 20 -12.59 10.93 4.62
C GLU A 20 -11.68 10.17 3.66
N VAL A 21 -11.58 10.59 2.41
CA VAL A 21 -10.64 10.02 1.43
C VAL A 21 -9.20 10.19 1.92
N ILE A 22 -8.83 11.39 2.34
CA ILE A 22 -7.49 11.66 2.88
C ILE A 22 -7.21 10.80 4.12
N ARG A 23 -8.19 10.69 5.03
CA ARG A 23 -8.08 9.86 6.24
C ARG A 23 -7.86 8.39 5.88
N LEU A 24 -8.62 7.87 4.92
CA LEU A 24 -8.52 6.48 4.46
C LEU A 24 -7.14 6.19 3.86
N VAL A 25 -6.66 7.06 2.96
CA VAL A 25 -5.35 6.92 2.33
C VAL A 25 -4.22 6.96 3.37
N LYS A 26 -4.28 7.93 4.29
CA LYS A 26 -3.29 8.02 5.39
C LYS A 26 -3.27 6.76 6.25
N LYS A 27 -4.43 6.24 6.62
CA LYS A 27 -4.54 4.99 7.38
C LYS A 27 -3.94 3.80 6.61
N GLY A 28 -4.22 3.71 5.30
CA GLY A 28 -3.65 2.66 4.46
C GLY A 28 -2.12 2.75 4.36
N GLN A 29 -1.59 3.95 4.17
CA GLN A 29 -0.14 4.21 4.14
C GLN A 29 0.52 3.84 5.47
N GLU A 30 -0.05 4.28 6.59
CA GLU A 30 0.47 3.97 7.93
C GLU A 30 0.49 2.46 8.18
N ASN A 31 -0.59 1.76 7.84
CA ASN A 31 -0.64 0.30 7.94
C ASN A 31 0.44 -0.38 7.09
N ALA A 32 0.63 0.05 5.84
CA ALA A 32 1.67 -0.50 4.97
C ALA A 32 3.08 -0.27 5.55
N ILE A 33 3.35 0.93 6.07
CA ILE A 33 4.62 1.24 6.74
C ILE A 33 4.82 0.36 7.97
N ASN A 34 3.78 0.14 8.77
CA ASN A 34 3.88 -0.70 9.97
C ASN A 34 4.16 -2.16 9.60
N ILE A 35 3.48 -2.72 8.60
CA ILE A 35 3.76 -4.07 8.08
C ILE A 35 5.23 -4.18 7.65
N LEU A 36 5.75 -3.20 6.91
CA LEU A 36 7.15 -3.20 6.47
C LEU A 36 8.13 -3.09 7.64
N LYS A 37 7.83 -2.27 8.65
CA LYS A 37 8.67 -2.11 9.84
C LYS A 37 8.69 -3.36 10.71
N GLU A 38 7.53 -3.98 10.93
CA GLU A 38 7.39 -5.22 11.69
C GLU A 38 8.14 -6.38 11.02
N ASN A 39 8.30 -6.34 9.70
CA ASN A 39 8.98 -7.36 8.89
C ASN A 39 10.33 -6.88 8.33
N VAL A 40 10.98 -5.91 8.97
CA VAL A 40 12.20 -5.27 8.42
C VAL A 40 13.35 -6.27 8.21
N ASP A 41 13.47 -7.28 9.08
CA ASP A 41 14.50 -8.31 8.96
C ASP A 41 14.30 -9.16 7.70
N LYS A 42 13.04 -9.55 7.43
CA LYS A 42 12.64 -10.25 6.20
C LYS A 42 12.83 -9.38 4.97
N LEU A 43 12.52 -8.09 5.06
CA LEU A 43 12.77 -7.14 3.99
C LEU A 43 14.25 -7.06 3.63
N HIS A 44 15.13 -7.02 4.63
CA HIS A 44 16.57 -7.04 4.43
C HIS A 44 17.07 -8.37 3.84
N GLU A 45 16.51 -9.50 4.26
CA GLU A 45 16.81 -10.82 3.69
C GLU A 45 16.45 -10.89 2.21
N LEU A 46 15.21 -10.53 1.86
CA LEU A 46 14.73 -10.45 0.48
C LEU A 46 15.57 -9.50 -0.37
N SER A 47 15.95 -8.33 0.18
CA SER A 47 16.78 -7.36 -0.52
C SER A 47 18.18 -7.90 -0.83
N ARG A 48 18.78 -8.66 0.10
CA ARG A 48 20.08 -9.31 -0.13
C ARG A 48 20.02 -10.33 -1.25
N GLU A 49 18.95 -11.13 -1.30
CA GLU A 49 18.78 -12.12 -2.37
C GLU A 49 18.49 -11.46 -3.72
N LEU A 50 17.68 -10.39 -3.75
CA LEU A 50 17.47 -9.59 -4.96
C LEU A 50 18.76 -8.95 -5.48
N LEU A 51 19.64 -8.46 -4.59
CA LEU A 51 20.94 -7.92 -5.00
C LEU A 51 21.84 -8.98 -5.65
N LYS A 52 21.69 -10.25 -5.31
CA LYS A 52 22.48 -11.35 -5.89
C LYS A 52 21.90 -11.87 -7.20
N LYS A 53 20.57 -12.03 -7.26
CA LYS A 53 19.87 -12.70 -8.36
C LYS A 53 19.24 -11.75 -9.38
N GLU A 54 19.19 -10.44 -9.09
CA GLU A 54 18.51 -9.37 -9.83
C GLU A 54 16.98 -9.49 -9.91
N ALA A 55 16.44 -10.71 -9.86
CA ALA A 55 15.01 -10.99 -9.77
C ALA A 55 14.74 -12.24 -8.91
N LEU A 56 13.56 -12.28 -8.30
CA LEU A 56 13.04 -13.45 -7.59
C LEU A 56 11.70 -13.84 -8.21
N THR A 57 11.49 -15.14 -8.38
CA THR A 57 10.16 -15.67 -8.69
C THR A 57 9.26 -15.60 -7.45
N GLY A 58 7.94 -15.67 -7.65
CA GLY A 58 6.99 -15.67 -6.52
C GLY A 58 7.18 -16.83 -5.55
N GLN A 59 7.63 -18.00 -6.03
CA GLN A 59 7.93 -19.15 -5.17
C GLN A 59 9.16 -18.88 -4.29
N GLU A 60 10.27 -18.44 -4.88
CA GLU A 60 11.50 -18.10 -4.13
C GLU A 60 11.25 -16.99 -3.10
N PHE A 61 10.43 -15.99 -3.44
CA PHE A 61 10.04 -14.95 -2.51
C PHE A 61 9.31 -15.53 -1.29
N MET A 62 8.33 -16.40 -1.52
CA MET A 62 7.54 -17.00 -0.45
C MET A 62 8.35 -17.96 0.42
N GLU A 63 9.34 -18.66 -0.16
CA GLU A 63 10.28 -19.48 0.60
C GLU A 63 11.10 -18.63 1.58
N ILE A 64 11.63 -17.49 1.13
CA ILE A 64 12.39 -16.57 2.00
C ILE A 64 11.47 -15.91 3.04
N LEU A 65 10.26 -15.51 2.65
CA LEU A 65 9.32 -14.84 3.54
C LEU A 65 8.85 -15.74 4.70
N ASN A 66 8.62 -17.04 4.44
CA ASN A 66 8.06 -17.98 5.41
C ASN A 66 9.09 -18.77 6.24
N ASN A 67 10.38 -18.63 5.93
CA ASN A 67 11.47 -19.24 6.71
C ASN A 67 11.69 -18.52 8.05
#